data_AF-A0AB34Z3B4-F1
#
_entry.id   AF-A0AB34Z3B4-F1
#
_cell.length_a   1.000
_cell.length_b   1.000
_cell.length_c   1.000
_cell.angle_alpha   90.00
_cell.angle_beta   90.00
_cell.angle_gamma   90.00
#
_symmetry.space_group_name_H-M   'P 1'
#
loop_
_entity.id
_entity.type
_entity.pdbx_description
1 polymer ?
#
loop_
_entity_poly.entity_id
_entity_poly.type
_entity_poly.pdbx_seq_one_letter_code
_entity_poly.pdbx_strand_id
1 'polypeptide(L)'
;MSRLLEKLKQKKALIKISNISIKKDTFSKIEEIDGKKVYYTKIFKHLIGFRITNKGQRLRLVFQEFNNLNKDYYFFNLFALEENDKFLGIKYGWDRLKKPLFLKKENNKIYAIKKLYHIEFRFKKGSIKSYILSLRTLLRKKEKEATEYYQFTLNHLEKMESKVYRFYNKKLPDGGILKKWILKNQIS
;
A
#
# COMPACT_ATOMS: atom_id res chain seq x y z
N MET A 1 -26.97 14.76 2.63
CA MET A 1 -26.03 13.66 2.31
C MET A 1 -25.64 13.79 0.84
N SER A 2 -24.36 13.87 0.48
CA SER A 2 -23.98 14.19 -0.92
C SER A 2 -24.29 13.04 -1.88
N ARG A 3 -24.82 13.37 -3.08
CA ARG A 3 -25.12 12.45 -4.20
C ARG A 3 -23.90 11.59 -4.60
N LEU A 4 -22.69 12.05 -4.29
CA LEU A 4 -21.43 11.32 -4.45
C LEU A 4 -21.27 10.19 -3.43
N LEU A 5 -21.69 10.39 -2.17
CA LEU A 5 -21.64 9.39 -1.12
C LEU A 5 -22.59 8.22 -1.41
N GLU A 6 -23.77 8.51 -1.94
CA GLU A 6 -24.68 7.48 -2.47
C GLU A 6 -24.08 6.77 -3.68
N LYS A 7 -23.48 7.49 -4.63
CA LYS A 7 -22.76 6.86 -5.75
C LYS A 7 -21.59 6.00 -5.27
N LEU A 8 -20.86 6.40 -4.23
CA LEU A 8 -19.77 5.62 -3.65
C LEU A 8 -20.29 4.39 -2.88
N LYS A 9 -21.40 4.51 -2.14
CA LYS A 9 -22.07 3.39 -1.47
C LYS A 9 -22.67 2.40 -2.46
N GLN A 10 -23.33 2.89 -3.52
CA GLN A 10 -23.84 2.07 -4.62
C GLN A 10 -22.70 1.40 -5.40
N LYS A 11 -21.59 2.10 -5.67
CA LYS A 11 -20.39 1.51 -6.29
C LYS A 11 -19.74 0.47 -5.39
N LYS A 12 -19.77 0.66 -4.06
CA LYS A 12 -19.29 -0.31 -3.06
C LYS A 12 -20.22 -1.53 -2.93
N ALA A 13 -21.52 -1.36 -3.18
CA ALA A 13 -22.52 -2.44 -3.21
C ALA A 13 -22.53 -3.23 -4.53
N LEU A 14 -22.30 -2.56 -5.67
CA LEU A 14 -22.14 -3.19 -7.00
C LEU A 14 -20.81 -3.93 -7.16
N ILE A 15 -19.75 -3.49 -6.48
CA ILE A 15 -18.52 -4.27 -6.33
C ILE A 15 -18.77 -5.34 -5.26
N LYS A 16 -19.62 -6.33 -5.58
CA LYS A 16 -19.40 -7.66 -5.01
C LYS A 16 -17.98 -8.02 -5.38
N ILE A 17 -17.14 -8.22 -4.36
CA ILE A 17 -15.74 -8.65 -4.47
C ILE A 17 -15.57 -9.91 -5.35
N SER A 18 -16.67 -10.61 -5.68
CA SER A 18 -16.74 -11.75 -6.60
C SER A 18 -16.49 -11.44 -8.08
N ASN A 19 -16.66 -10.20 -8.56
CA ASN A 19 -16.49 -9.86 -9.98
C ASN A 19 -15.16 -9.16 -10.30
N ILE A 20 -14.21 -9.17 -9.36
CA ILE A 20 -12.88 -8.62 -9.57
C ILE A 20 -11.99 -9.73 -10.16
N SER A 21 -11.41 -9.50 -11.34
CA SER A 21 -10.28 -10.32 -11.80
C SER A 21 -9.09 -10.03 -10.90
N ILE A 22 -8.91 -10.91 -9.92
CA ILE A 22 -7.81 -10.82 -8.98
C ILE A 22 -6.62 -11.57 -9.60
N LYS A 23 -5.65 -10.82 -10.12
CA LYS A 23 -4.43 -11.41 -10.67
C LYS A 23 -3.54 -11.92 -9.53
N LYS A 24 -3.06 -13.17 -9.68
CA LYS A 24 -2.25 -13.86 -8.65
C LYS A 24 -0.80 -13.37 -8.60
N ASP A 25 -0.29 -12.81 -9.69
CA ASP A 25 1.11 -12.42 -9.81
C ASP A 25 1.36 -10.99 -9.27
N THR A 26 1.36 -10.86 -7.95
CA THR A 26 1.55 -9.58 -7.23
C THR A 26 3.03 -9.18 -7.15
N PHE A 27 3.94 -10.15 -7.12
CA PHE A 27 5.36 -9.93 -6.91
C PHE A 27 6.10 -9.80 -8.24
N SER A 28 6.93 -8.77 -8.38
CA SER A 28 7.72 -8.55 -9.60
C SER A 28 9.15 -9.10 -9.48
N LYS A 29 9.66 -9.22 -8.26
CA LYS A 29 11.04 -9.63 -8.00
C LYS A 29 11.18 -10.22 -6.60
N ILE A 30 12.10 -11.16 -6.45
CA ILE A 30 12.61 -11.63 -5.16
C ILE A 30 14.13 -11.46 -5.19
N GLU A 31 14.70 -10.94 -4.12
CA GLU A 31 16.16 -10.86 -3.92
C GLU A 31 16.55 -11.51 -2.60
N GLU A 32 17.81 -11.90 -2.48
CA GLU A 32 18.42 -12.28 -1.22
C GLU A 32 19.49 -11.25 -0.85
N ILE A 33 19.33 -10.62 0.31
CA ILE A 33 20.23 -9.57 0.82
C ILE A 33 20.60 -9.97 2.24
N ASP A 34 21.90 -10.16 2.50
CA ASP A 34 22.43 -10.57 3.81
C ASP A 34 21.72 -11.83 4.38
N GLY A 35 21.47 -12.82 3.51
CA GLY A 35 20.78 -14.07 3.87
C GLY A 35 19.28 -13.91 4.14
N LYS A 36 18.68 -12.76 3.79
CA LYS A 36 17.24 -12.47 3.96
C LYS A 36 16.57 -12.31 2.61
N LYS A 37 15.40 -12.96 2.45
CA LYS A 37 14.59 -12.83 1.23
C LYS A 37 13.78 -11.54 1.26
N VAL A 38 13.90 -10.72 0.24
CA VAL A 38 13.12 -9.51 0.04
C VAL A 38 12.21 -9.68 -1.17
N TYR A 39 10.90 -9.64 -0.93
CA TYR A 39 9.88 -9.74 -1.96
C TYR A 39 9.43 -8.35 -2.37
N TYR A 40 9.50 -8.07 -3.67
CA TYR A 40 9.11 -6.79 -4.24
C TYR A 40 7.80 -6.93 -4.99
N THR A 41 6.83 -6.08 -4.69
CA THR A 41 5.56 -6.09 -5.43
C THR A 41 5.70 -5.37 -6.77
N LYS A 42 4.74 -5.61 -7.66
CA LYS A 42 4.42 -4.67 -8.73
C LYS A 42 4.07 -3.29 -8.14
N ILE A 43 4.08 -2.27 -8.98
CA ILE A 43 3.72 -0.90 -8.59
C ILE A 43 2.20 -0.80 -8.50
N PHE A 44 1.69 -0.40 -7.33
CA PHE A 44 0.27 -0.20 -7.11
C PHE A 44 -0.10 1.28 -7.07
N LYS A 45 -1.35 1.59 -7.44
CA LYS A 45 -1.88 2.95 -7.35
C LYS A 45 -2.14 3.35 -5.89
N HIS A 46 -2.96 2.57 -5.20
CA HIS A 46 -3.28 2.75 -3.77
C HIS A 46 -3.83 1.45 -3.15
N LEU A 47 -3.81 1.40 -1.81
CA LEU A 47 -4.45 0.38 -1.01
C LEU A 47 -5.98 0.57 -1.04
N ILE A 48 -6.71 -0.50 -1.36
CA ILE A 48 -8.18 -0.52 -1.47
C ILE A 48 -8.82 -1.10 -0.22
N GLY A 49 -8.20 -2.12 0.38
CA GLY A 49 -8.76 -2.77 1.54
C GLY A 49 -7.82 -3.81 2.14
N PHE A 50 -8.15 -4.21 3.36
CA PHE A 50 -7.41 -5.21 4.10
C PHE A 50 -8.34 -5.95 5.04
N ARG A 51 -8.17 -7.26 5.16
CA ARG A 51 -9.00 -8.09 6.02
C ARG A 51 -8.27 -9.33 6.49
N ILE A 52 -8.57 -9.74 7.72
CA ILE A 52 -8.16 -11.04 8.22
C ILE A 52 -9.06 -12.08 7.55
N THR A 53 -8.44 -13.15 7.06
CA THR A 53 -9.07 -14.27 6.35
C THR A 53 -8.52 -15.57 6.91
N ASN A 54 -9.06 -16.70 6.46
CA ASN A 54 -8.59 -18.04 6.82
C ASN A 54 -8.53 -18.25 8.34
N LYS A 55 -9.66 -18.01 9.03
CA LYS A 55 -9.80 -18.18 10.49
C LYS A 55 -8.72 -17.48 11.33
N GLY A 56 -8.20 -16.34 10.87
CA GLY A 56 -7.17 -15.61 11.62
C GLY A 56 -5.74 -15.82 11.12
N GLN A 57 -5.50 -16.73 10.19
CA GLN A 57 -4.13 -17.10 9.78
C GLN A 57 -3.53 -16.18 8.71
N ARG A 58 -4.34 -15.36 8.03
CA ARG A 58 -3.89 -14.53 6.90
C ARG A 58 -4.48 -13.13 6.98
N LEU A 59 -3.64 -12.10 6.89
CA LEU A 59 -4.06 -10.73 6.66
C LEU A 59 -3.87 -10.38 5.19
N ARG A 60 -4.97 -10.34 4.43
CA ARG A 60 -4.95 -9.98 3.01
C ARG A 60 -4.89 -8.46 2.86
N LEU A 61 -3.98 -7.98 2.02
CA LEU A 61 -3.90 -6.58 1.58
C LEU A 61 -4.24 -6.51 0.10
N VAL A 62 -5.19 -5.65 -0.29
CA VAL A 62 -5.71 -5.52 -1.65
C VAL A 62 -5.40 -4.13 -2.20
N PHE A 63 -4.85 -4.09 -3.40
CA PHE A 63 -4.38 -2.89 -4.06
C PHE A 63 -4.99 -2.75 -5.44
N GLN A 64 -5.18 -1.50 -5.86
CA GLN A 64 -5.54 -1.20 -7.24
C GLN A 64 -4.28 -1.18 -8.12
N GLU A 65 -4.36 -1.77 -9.31
CA GLU A 65 -3.29 -1.67 -10.30
C GLU A 65 -2.97 -0.22 -10.64
N PHE A 66 -1.70 0.04 -10.96
CA PHE A 66 -1.22 1.32 -11.44
C PHE A 66 -1.85 1.77 -12.76
N ASN A 67 -1.79 0.92 -13.80
CA ASN A 67 -2.06 1.31 -15.20
C ASN A 67 -3.50 1.00 -15.63
N ASN A 68 -4.45 1.44 -14.81
CA ASN A 68 -5.72 0.76 -14.66
C ASN A 68 -6.80 1.11 -15.70
N LEU A 69 -6.57 0.79 -16.97
CA LEU A 69 -7.61 0.82 -18.00
C LEU A 69 -8.74 -0.20 -17.69
N ASN A 70 -8.42 -1.33 -17.04
CA ASN A 70 -9.33 -2.49 -16.90
C ASN A 70 -9.94 -2.72 -15.50
N LYS A 71 -9.71 -1.82 -14.53
CA LYS A 71 -10.06 -1.98 -13.10
C LYS A 71 -9.50 -3.27 -12.47
N ASP A 72 -8.24 -3.61 -12.76
CA ASP A 72 -7.55 -4.75 -12.15
C ASP A 72 -7.12 -4.45 -10.70
N TYR A 73 -7.12 -5.51 -9.89
CA TYR A 73 -6.71 -5.48 -8.49
C TYR A 73 -5.78 -6.64 -8.18
N TYR A 74 -4.83 -6.38 -7.29
CA TYR A 74 -3.85 -7.34 -6.82
C TYR A 74 -3.98 -7.50 -5.32
N PHE A 75 -3.58 -8.66 -4.80
CA PHE A 75 -3.45 -8.85 -3.37
C PHE A 75 -2.23 -9.69 -3.03
N PHE A 76 -1.76 -9.51 -1.82
CA PHE A 76 -0.94 -10.52 -1.15
C PHE A 76 -1.44 -10.71 0.27
N ASN A 77 -1.00 -11.80 0.89
CA ASN A 77 -1.28 -12.06 2.29
C ASN A 77 -0.01 -11.86 3.10
N LEU A 78 -0.18 -11.24 4.27
CA LEU A 78 0.70 -11.43 5.40
C LEU A 78 0.22 -12.68 6.15
N PHE A 79 1.13 -13.54 6.55
CA PHE A 79 0.81 -14.82 7.19
C PHE A 79 1.11 -14.77 8.68
N ALA A 80 0.42 -15.62 9.45
CA ALA A 80 0.83 -15.91 10.82
C ALA A 80 2.29 -16.38 10.85
N LEU A 81 3.00 -16.05 11.93
CA LEU A 81 4.42 -16.35 12.06
C LEU A 81 4.63 -17.81 12.43
N GLU A 82 5.65 -18.44 11.83
CA GLU A 82 6.21 -19.71 12.30
C GLU A 82 7.14 -19.45 13.50
N GLU A 83 7.40 -20.46 14.33
CA GLU A 83 8.16 -20.34 15.60
C GLU A 83 9.51 -19.63 15.46
N ASN A 84 10.16 -19.76 14.30
CA ASN A 84 11.49 -19.22 14.04
C ASN A 84 11.52 -17.86 13.33
N ASP A 85 10.37 -17.23 13.05
CA ASP A 85 10.28 -15.91 12.44
C ASP A 85 9.61 -14.88 13.37
N LYS A 86 9.84 -13.59 13.11
CA LYS A 86 9.34 -12.50 13.94
C LYS A 86 9.01 -11.29 13.10
N PHE A 87 7.80 -10.76 13.22
CA PHE A 87 7.47 -9.45 12.68
C PHE A 87 8.28 -8.36 13.40
N LEU A 88 9.13 -7.65 12.66
CA LEU A 88 9.99 -6.59 13.19
C LEU A 88 9.32 -5.21 13.14
N GLY A 89 8.39 -5.01 12.21
CA GLY A 89 7.62 -3.78 12.10
C GLY A 89 7.39 -3.35 10.65
N ILE A 90 6.74 -2.20 10.49
CA ILE A 90 6.58 -1.52 9.20
C ILE A 90 7.66 -0.44 9.06
N LYS A 91 8.22 -0.30 7.86
CA LYS A 91 9.07 0.83 7.48
C LYS A 91 8.52 1.47 6.21
N TYR A 92 8.39 2.79 6.20
CA TYR A 92 8.10 3.54 4.98
C TYR A 92 9.38 4.07 4.37
N GLY A 93 9.45 4.08 3.05
CA GLY A 93 10.65 4.47 2.33
C GLY A 93 10.41 4.75 0.86
N TRP A 94 11.50 4.96 0.14
CA TRP A 94 11.49 5.07 -1.31
C TRP A 94 12.76 4.49 -1.90
N ASP A 95 12.65 3.95 -3.11
CA ASP A 95 13.78 3.50 -3.91
C ASP A 95 13.92 4.40 -5.14
N ARG A 96 15.17 4.72 -5.52
CA ARG A 96 15.44 5.48 -6.74
C ARG A 96 15.37 4.55 -7.94
N LEU A 97 14.62 4.96 -8.96
CA LEU A 97 14.59 4.23 -10.22
C LEU A 97 15.84 4.52 -11.04
N LYS A 98 16.46 3.46 -11.60
CA LYS A 98 17.55 3.58 -12.57
C LYS A 98 17.09 4.31 -13.85
N LYS A 99 15.87 4.03 -14.31
CA LYS A 99 15.21 4.71 -15.43
C LYS A 99 13.87 5.30 -14.97
N PRO A 100 13.54 6.56 -15.27
CA PRO A 100 12.25 7.15 -14.87
C PRO A 100 11.06 6.37 -15.43
N LEU A 101 10.01 6.21 -14.62
CA LEU A 101 8.72 5.69 -15.07
C LEU A 101 7.87 6.86 -15.58
N PHE A 102 7.40 6.80 -16.83
CA PHE A 102 6.60 7.87 -17.42
C PHE A 102 5.10 7.62 -17.23
N LEU A 103 4.42 8.63 -16.71
CA LEU A 103 2.98 8.65 -16.45
C LEU A 103 2.28 9.61 -17.41
N LYS A 104 1.49 9.08 -18.34
CA LYS A 104 0.63 9.90 -19.20
C LYS A 104 -0.70 10.17 -18.47
N LYS A 105 -1.04 11.44 -18.27
CA LYS A 105 -2.37 11.86 -17.81
C LYS A 105 -3.28 12.15 -18.99
N GLU A 106 -4.59 12.21 -18.73
CA GLU A 106 -5.65 12.53 -19.69
C GLU A 106 -5.35 13.81 -20.51
N ASN A 107 -4.73 14.83 -19.91
CA ASN A 107 -4.37 16.08 -20.59
C ASN A 107 -3.07 16.01 -21.44
N ASN A 108 -2.65 14.83 -21.91
CA ASN A 108 -1.36 14.57 -22.58
C ASN A 108 -0.09 14.96 -21.81
N LYS A 109 -0.21 15.42 -20.55
CA LYS A 109 0.94 15.71 -19.68
C LYS A 109 1.64 14.42 -19.27
N ILE A 110 2.94 14.34 -19.54
CA ILE A 110 3.81 13.23 -19.14
C ILE A 110 4.56 13.61 -17.87
N TYR A 111 4.44 12.77 -16.84
CA TYR A 111 5.16 12.95 -15.58
C TYR A 111 6.23 11.86 -15.43
N ALA A 112 7.48 12.27 -15.22
CA ALA A 112 8.56 11.35 -14.92
C ALA A 112 8.62 11.04 -13.42
N ILE A 113 8.36 9.80 -13.03
CA ILE A 113 8.57 9.29 -11.68
C ILE A 113 10.00 8.75 -11.58
N LYS A 114 10.81 9.37 -10.72
CA LYS A 114 12.19 8.92 -10.42
C LYS A 114 12.33 8.20 -9.07
N LYS A 115 11.31 8.30 -8.20
CA LYS A 115 11.27 7.69 -6.85
C LYS A 115 10.02 6.84 -6.71
N LEU A 116 10.18 5.57 -6.33
CA LEU A 116 9.07 4.70 -5.97
C LEU A 116 8.98 4.58 -4.46
N TYR A 117 7.86 5.04 -3.91
CA TYR A 117 7.58 4.95 -2.48
C TYR A 117 7.04 3.57 -2.14
N HIS A 118 7.43 3.05 -0.98
CA HIS A 118 7.04 1.71 -0.54
C HIS A 118 6.68 1.66 0.94
N ILE A 119 5.89 0.65 1.27
CA ILE A 119 5.71 0.13 2.63
C ILE A 119 6.48 -1.19 2.70
N GLU A 120 7.42 -1.29 3.62
CA GLU A 120 8.18 -2.50 3.88
C GLU A 120 7.64 -3.19 5.15
N PHE A 121 7.14 -4.42 5.00
CA PHE A 121 6.77 -5.29 6.11
C PHE A 121 7.99 -6.14 6.46
N ARG A 122 8.60 -5.88 7.61
CA ARG A 122 9.89 -6.47 7.99
C ARG A 122 9.68 -7.66 8.92
N PHE A 123 10.37 -8.75 8.61
CA PHE A 123 10.41 -9.99 9.38
C PHE A 123 11.86 -10.34 9.72
N LYS A 124 12.09 -11.30 10.62
CA LYS A 124 13.44 -11.76 10.98
C LYS A 124 14.11 -12.42 9.77
N LYS A 125 13.35 -13.24 9.03
CA LYS A 125 13.84 -14.00 7.87
C LYS A 125 13.75 -13.26 6.52
N GLY A 126 13.11 -12.10 6.47
CA GLY A 126 12.87 -11.42 5.19
C GLY A 126 12.04 -10.15 5.29
N SER A 127 11.66 -9.60 4.14
CA SER A 127 10.68 -8.52 4.09
C SER A 127 9.86 -8.52 2.81
N ILE A 128 8.73 -7.81 2.85
CA ILE A 128 7.92 -7.52 1.66
C ILE A 128 7.94 -6.01 1.44
N LYS A 129 8.50 -5.55 0.33
CA LYS A 129 8.45 -4.16 -0.14
C LYS A 129 7.27 -3.99 -1.11
N SER A 130 6.23 -3.34 -0.62
CA SER A 130 5.04 -3.00 -1.41
C SER A 130 5.12 -1.58 -1.95
N TYR A 131 5.26 -1.44 -3.27
CA TYR A 131 5.34 -0.13 -3.93
C TYR A 131 3.97 0.47 -4.17
N ILE A 132 3.75 1.70 -3.66
CA ILE A 132 2.45 2.36 -3.70
C ILE A 132 2.63 3.83 -4.08
N LEU A 133 2.04 4.25 -5.20
CA LEU A 133 2.18 5.62 -5.70
C LEU A 133 1.44 6.65 -4.84
N SER A 134 0.31 6.28 -4.24
CA SER A 134 -0.45 7.20 -3.38
C SER A 134 0.33 7.69 -2.17
N LEU A 135 1.38 6.98 -1.72
CA LEU A 135 2.29 7.46 -0.67
C LEU A 135 2.92 8.81 -1.02
N ARG A 136 3.25 9.04 -2.30
CA ARG A 136 3.78 10.34 -2.74
C ARG A 136 2.80 11.48 -2.47
N THR A 137 1.49 11.21 -2.53
CA THR A 137 0.47 12.22 -2.26
C THR A 137 0.53 12.70 -0.81
N LEU A 138 0.83 11.78 0.12
CA LEU A 138 0.95 12.09 1.54
C LEU A 138 2.16 12.97 1.88
N LEU A 139 3.12 13.08 0.96
CA LEU A 139 4.31 13.91 1.16
C LEU A 139 4.16 15.32 0.58
N ARG A 140 3.12 15.61 -0.20
CA ARG A 140 2.97 16.92 -0.88
C ARG A 140 2.65 18.03 0.13
N LYS A 141 2.83 19.29 -0.29
CA LYS A 141 2.47 20.50 0.48
C LYS A 141 1.16 20.36 1.27
N LYS A 142 1.12 21.00 2.45
CA LYS A 142 -0.01 21.00 3.39
C LYS A 142 -1.36 21.36 2.75
N GLU A 143 -1.38 22.22 1.74
CA GLU A 143 -2.59 22.57 0.98
C GLU A 143 -3.30 21.36 0.36
N LYS A 144 -2.57 20.27 0.09
CA LYS A 144 -3.14 19.03 -0.46
C LYS A 144 -3.72 18.11 0.61
N GLU A 145 -3.48 18.37 1.88
CA GLU A 145 -4.03 17.58 3.00
C GLU A 145 -5.56 17.64 3.03
N ALA A 146 -6.15 18.77 2.64
CA ALA A 146 -7.60 18.93 2.57
C ALA A 146 -8.27 18.12 1.44
N THR A 147 -7.51 17.56 0.50
CA THR A 147 -8.09 16.82 -0.61
C THR A 147 -8.65 15.47 -0.17
N GLU A 148 -9.81 15.08 -0.72
CA GLU A 148 -10.44 13.80 -0.42
C GLU A 148 -9.50 12.61 -0.65
N TYR A 149 -8.68 12.66 -1.69
CA TYR A 149 -7.74 11.59 -2.02
C TYR A 149 -6.60 11.48 -1.00
N TYR A 150 -6.12 12.61 -0.45
CA TYR A 150 -5.15 12.61 0.64
C TYR A 150 -5.74 11.96 1.89
N GLN A 151 -6.91 12.45 2.32
CA GLN A 151 -7.60 11.96 3.52
C GLN A 151 -7.97 10.48 3.41
N PHE A 152 -8.45 10.05 2.23
CA PHE A 152 -8.70 8.65 1.93
C PHE A 152 -7.43 7.81 2.10
N THR A 153 -6.31 8.24 1.50
CA THR A 153 -5.04 7.51 1.54
C THR A 153 -4.49 7.42 2.95
N LEU A 154 -4.46 8.54 3.68
CA LEU A 154 -3.96 8.60 5.06
C LEU A 154 -4.76 7.66 5.96
N ASN A 155 -6.08 7.83 6.01
CA ASN A 155 -6.97 7.03 6.85
C ASN A 155 -6.89 5.52 6.53
N HIS A 156 -6.81 5.15 5.25
CA HIS A 156 -6.67 3.74 4.87
C HIS A 156 -5.35 3.14 5.32
N LEU A 157 -4.24 3.88 5.18
CA LEU A 157 -2.93 3.38 5.57
C LEU A 157 -2.75 3.35 7.08
N GLU A 158 -3.30 4.30 7.85
CA GLU A 158 -3.27 4.27 9.32
C GLU A 158 -4.05 3.09 9.90
N LYS A 159 -5.24 2.83 9.35
CA LYS A 159 -6.04 1.67 9.74
C LYS A 159 -5.36 0.35 9.35
N MET A 160 -4.69 0.31 8.18
CA MET A 160 -3.90 -0.84 7.77
C MET A 160 -2.74 -1.09 8.72
N GLU A 161 -1.95 -0.05 9.04
CA GLU A 161 -0.84 -0.10 9.97
C GLU A 161 -1.28 -0.66 11.33
N SER A 162 -2.35 -0.09 11.90
CA SER A 162 -2.95 -0.57 13.15
C SER A 162 -3.40 -2.04 13.07
N LYS A 163 -4.00 -2.44 11.93
CA LYS A 163 -4.47 -3.82 11.73
C LYS A 163 -3.32 -4.81 11.61
N VAL A 164 -2.23 -4.46 10.94
CA VAL A 164 -1.02 -5.30 10.81
C VAL A 164 -0.37 -5.50 12.17
N TYR A 165 -0.21 -4.44 12.96
CA TYR A 165 0.35 -4.55 14.31
C TYR A 165 -0.51 -5.45 15.21
N ARG A 166 -1.83 -5.27 15.19
CA ARG A 166 -2.77 -6.15 15.92
C ARG A 166 -2.70 -7.59 15.44
N PHE A 167 -2.60 -7.83 14.12
CA PHE A 167 -2.49 -9.18 13.55
C PHE A 167 -1.26 -9.93 14.06
N TYR A 168 -0.16 -9.22 14.33
CA TYR A 168 1.07 -9.79 14.88
C TYR A 168 1.18 -9.63 16.41
N ASN A 169 0.08 -9.33 17.11
CA ASN A 169 0.05 -9.12 18.56
C ASN A 169 1.11 -8.11 19.05
N LYS A 170 1.30 -7.02 18.30
CA LYS A 170 2.24 -5.94 18.63
C LYS A 170 1.51 -4.64 18.91
N LYS A 171 2.05 -3.86 19.85
CA LYS A 171 1.62 -2.47 20.06
C LYS A 171 2.21 -1.59 18.96
N LEU A 172 1.35 -0.78 18.33
CA LEU A 172 1.79 0.26 17.40
C LEU A 172 2.52 1.37 18.18
N PRO A 173 3.68 1.88 17.70
CA PRO A 173 4.35 2.98 18.37
C PRO A 173 3.47 4.24 18.45
N ASP A 174 3.56 4.97 19.56
CA ASP A 174 2.77 6.17 19.79
C ASP A 174 3.01 7.20 18.66
N GLY A 175 1.92 7.78 18.16
CA GLY A 175 1.93 8.69 17.01
C GLY A 175 1.99 8.02 15.64
N GLY A 176 2.09 6.69 15.55
CA GLY A 176 2.09 5.94 14.28
C GLY A 176 3.38 6.09 13.48
N ILE A 177 3.70 5.10 12.64
CA ILE A 177 4.93 5.09 11.85
C ILE A 177 4.74 5.93 10.59
N LEU A 178 3.58 5.79 9.93
CA LEU A 178 3.21 6.57 8.77
C LEU A 178 3.27 8.08 9.01
N LYS A 179 2.60 8.57 10.07
CA LYS A 179 2.56 10.00 10.41
C LYS A 179 3.95 10.56 10.66
N LYS A 180 4.77 9.86 11.46
CA LYS A 180 6.17 10.24 11.70
C LYS A 180 6.99 10.27 10.41
N TRP A 181 6.76 9.33 9.51
CA TRP A 181 7.45 9.30 8.22
C TRP A 181 7.03 10.46 7.32
N ILE A 182 5.74 10.78 7.25
CA ILE A 182 5.22 11.94 6.48
C ILE A 182 5.87 13.24 6.96
N LEU A 183 5.85 13.49 8.27
CA LEU A 183 6.42 14.70 8.87
C LEU A 183 7.90 14.89 8.50
N LYS A 184 8.68 13.81 8.45
CA LYS A 184 10.10 13.84 8.10
C LYS A 184 10.39 13.98 6.61
N ASN A 185 9.41 13.73 5.73
CA ASN A 185 9.62 13.59 4.29
C ASN A 185 8.72 14.50 3.46
N GLN A 186 8.15 15.56 4.05
CA GLN A 186 7.36 16.53 3.31
C GLN A 186 8.19 17.13 2.17
N ILE A 187 7.60 17.15 0.98
CA ILE A 187 8.18 17.73 -0.23
C ILE A 187 7.47 19.05 -0.54
N SER A 188 8.28 20.08 -0.80
CA SER A 188 7.83 21.39 -1.26
C SER A 188 7.22 21.34 -2.66
#